data_AF-A0A3D1Q7R7-F1
#
_entry.id   AF-A0A3D1Q7R7-F1
#
_cell.length_a   1.000
_cell.length_b   1.000
_cell.length_c   1.000
_cell.angle_alpha   90.00
_cell.angle_beta   90.00
_cell.angle_gamma   90.00
#
_symmetry.space_group_name_H-M   'P 1'
#
loop_
_entity.id
_entity.type
_entity.pdbx_description
1 polymer ?
#
loop_
_entity_poly.entity_id
_entity_poly.type
_entity_poly.pdbx_seq_one_letter_code
_entity_poly.pdbx_strand_id
1 'polypeptide(L)'
;MVDPGKGRLTAILMLILSLLALGAASTGLLHPQIYWEALAESLLPGAFSQDVISIPAAVILALMSSQFLKRQRYKSFIIMLGLSAYFFYAYGLFTISGNFNQLYPLYLLIFALAIYSLILGLSSFKPAAVCQTQLPNWMRKTIAGFLILIIAVFVPLWLSILIPGAARQVRPDTYAVLVLDLAVVMPALGVTAYMLLRKIPFGNILAGVA
;
A
#
# COMPACT_ATOMS: atom_id res chain seq x y z
N MET A 1 -18.87 -9.69 9.03
CA MET A 1 -18.11 -8.41 9.12
C MET A 1 -18.03 -7.69 7.79
N VAL A 2 -17.73 -8.39 6.70
CA VAL A 2 -17.68 -7.83 5.34
C VAL A 2 -18.99 -8.11 4.62
N ASP A 3 -19.43 -7.21 3.75
CA ASP A 3 -20.50 -7.46 2.80
C ASP A 3 -20.13 -8.61 1.84
N PRO A 4 -20.96 -9.66 1.69
CA PRO A 4 -20.56 -10.84 0.94
C PRO A 4 -20.44 -10.59 -0.56
N GLY A 5 -21.22 -9.66 -1.13
CA GLY A 5 -21.16 -9.32 -2.55
C GLY A 5 -19.92 -8.48 -2.85
N LYS A 6 -19.78 -7.35 -2.13
CA LYS A 6 -18.63 -6.46 -2.31
C LYS A 6 -17.32 -7.15 -1.93
N GLY A 7 -17.30 -7.92 -0.84
CA GLY A 7 -16.11 -8.64 -0.38
C GLY A 7 -15.63 -9.71 -1.38
N ARG A 8 -16.55 -10.42 -2.07
CA ARG A 8 -16.16 -11.36 -3.14
C ARG A 8 -15.56 -10.63 -4.34
N LEU A 9 -16.18 -9.54 -4.77
CA LEU A 9 -15.65 -8.72 -5.87
C LEU A 9 -14.25 -8.19 -5.52
N THR A 10 -14.08 -7.64 -4.32
CA THR A 10 -12.77 -7.18 -3.82
C THR A 10 -11.74 -8.31 -3.84
N ALA A 11 -12.10 -9.52 -3.38
CA ALA A 11 -11.18 -10.65 -3.38
C ALA A 11 -10.76 -11.10 -4.79
N ILE A 12 -11.67 -11.03 -5.78
CA ILE A 12 -11.34 -11.32 -7.18
C ILE A 12 -10.35 -10.27 -7.72
N LEU A 13 -10.62 -8.99 -7.47
CA LEU A 13 -9.73 -7.90 -7.90
C LEU A 13 -8.34 -8.03 -7.26
N MET A 14 -8.27 -8.35 -5.97
CA MET A 14 -7.01 -8.57 -5.25
C MET A 14 -6.27 -9.82 -5.72
N LEU A 15 -6.98 -10.86 -6.15
CA LEU A 15 -6.38 -12.03 -6.77
C LEU A 15 -5.75 -11.66 -8.12
N ILE A 16 -6.47 -10.95 -8.99
CA ILE A 16 -5.93 -10.47 -10.27
C ILE A 16 -4.71 -9.57 -10.03
N LEU A 17 -4.84 -8.59 -9.11
CA LEU A 17 -3.76 -7.71 -8.68
C LEU A 17 -2.52 -8.51 -8.29
N SER A 18 -2.68 -9.54 -7.46
CA SER A 18 -1.56 -10.37 -6.99
C SER A 18 -0.88 -11.14 -8.12
N LEU A 19 -1.63 -11.68 -9.07
CA LEU A 19 -1.05 -12.44 -10.19
C LEU A 19 -0.28 -11.51 -11.14
N LEU A 20 -0.82 -10.33 -11.41
CA LEU A 20 -0.14 -9.32 -12.23
C LEU A 20 1.13 -8.81 -11.54
N ALA A 21 1.06 -8.52 -10.24
CA ALA A 21 2.21 -8.09 -9.45
C ALA A 21 3.30 -9.17 -9.35
N LEU A 22 2.90 -10.43 -9.23
CA LEU A 22 3.83 -11.56 -9.24
C LEU A 22 4.54 -11.67 -10.59
N GLY A 23 3.80 -11.54 -11.69
CA GLY A 23 4.36 -11.53 -13.04
C GLY A 23 5.36 -10.38 -13.24
N ALA A 24 4.95 -9.15 -12.93
CA ALA A 24 5.79 -7.97 -13.06
C ALA A 24 7.09 -8.06 -12.25
N ALA A 25 7.00 -8.39 -10.94
CA ALA A 25 8.17 -8.50 -10.08
C ALA A 25 9.09 -9.66 -10.49
N SER A 26 8.51 -10.78 -10.94
CA SER A 26 9.30 -11.92 -11.43
C SER A 26 10.03 -11.56 -12.73
N THR A 27 9.38 -10.87 -13.66
CA THR A 27 10.01 -10.39 -14.89
C THR A 27 11.12 -9.39 -14.60
N GLY A 28 10.94 -8.47 -13.65
CA GLY A 28 11.96 -7.52 -13.24
C GLY A 28 13.24 -8.18 -12.67
N LEU A 29 13.09 -9.25 -11.89
CA LEU A 29 14.23 -10.00 -11.36
C LEU A 29 14.90 -10.92 -12.39
N LEU A 30 14.12 -11.54 -13.28
CA LEU A 30 14.64 -12.44 -14.30
C LEU A 30 15.29 -11.69 -15.47
N HIS A 31 14.84 -10.47 -15.75
CA HIS A 31 15.37 -9.60 -16.80
C HIS A 31 15.78 -8.21 -16.25
N PRO A 32 16.87 -8.13 -15.46
CA PRO A 32 17.36 -6.88 -14.85
C PRO A 32 17.64 -5.75 -15.84
N GLN A 33 17.87 -6.07 -17.13
CA GLN A 33 18.14 -5.07 -18.17
C GLN A 33 17.02 -4.03 -18.30
N ILE A 34 15.78 -4.42 -18.01
CA ILE A 34 14.59 -3.57 -18.06
C ILE A 34 14.72 -2.36 -17.11
N TYR A 35 15.49 -2.49 -16.02
CA TYR A 35 15.74 -1.41 -15.08
C TYR A 35 16.98 -0.59 -15.45
N TRP A 36 18.06 -1.21 -15.91
CA TRP A 36 19.30 -0.50 -16.24
C TRP A 36 19.12 0.55 -17.34
N GLU A 37 18.23 0.31 -18.30
CA GLU A 37 17.96 1.23 -19.40
C GLU A 37 16.96 2.35 -19.02
N ALA A 38 16.15 2.13 -17.98
CA ALA A 38 15.00 2.98 -17.66
C ALA A 38 15.13 3.76 -16.33
N LEU A 39 16.12 3.42 -15.49
CA LEU A 39 16.30 3.99 -14.15
C LEU A 39 17.71 4.55 -13.95
N ALA A 40 17.80 5.61 -13.15
CA ALA A 40 19.08 6.08 -12.62
C ALA A 40 19.72 5.01 -11.72
N GLU A 41 21.05 4.91 -11.73
CA GLU A 41 21.80 3.92 -10.94
C GLU A 41 21.48 3.98 -9.43
N SER A 42 21.23 5.18 -8.91
CA SER A 42 20.85 5.43 -7.52
C SER A 42 19.54 4.75 -7.11
N LEU A 43 18.66 4.46 -8.07
CA LEU A 43 17.32 3.89 -7.85
C LEU A 43 17.28 2.37 -8.09
N LEU A 44 18.30 1.80 -8.73
CA LEU A 44 18.35 0.36 -9.03
C LEU A 44 18.24 -0.52 -7.78
N PRO A 45 18.97 -0.27 -6.68
CA PRO A 45 18.83 -1.08 -5.47
C PRO A 45 17.39 -1.07 -4.91
N GLY A 46 16.71 0.07 -5.03
CA GLY A 46 15.31 0.23 -4.63
C GLY A 46 14.37 -0.62 -5.47
N ALA A 47 14.54 -0.61 -6.80
CA ALA A 47 13.72 -1.41 -7.72
C ALA A 47 13.86 -2.92 -7.46
N PHE A 48 15.09 -3.42 -7.32
CA PHE A 48 15.31 -4.84 -7.03
C PHE A 48 14.80 -5.24 -5.64
N SER A 49 15.03 -4.39 -4.62
CA SER A 49 14.51 -4.67 -3.27
C SER A 49 12.99 -4.71 -3.26
N GLN A 50 12.34 -3.84 -4.03
CA GLN A 50 10.89 -3.85 -4.19
C GLN A 50 10.40 -5.15 -4.82
N ASP A 51 11.03 -5.62 -5.90
CA ASP A 51 10.59 -6.86 -6.56
C ASP A 51 10.78 -8.08 -5.67
N VAL A 52 11.91 -8.16 -4.95
CA VAL A 52 12.19 -9.25 -3.99
C VAL A 52 11.11 -9.30 -2.89
N ILE A 53 10.63 -8.16 -2.40
CA ILE A 53 9.55 -8.11 -1.41
C ILE A 53 8.17 -8.34 -2.06
N SER A 54 7.98 -7.90 -3.30
CA SER A 54 6.71 -7.99 -4.02
C SER A 54 6.31 -9.42 -4.34
N ILE A 55 7.27 -10.31 -4.64
CA ILE A 55 6.99 -11.72 -4.92
C ILE A 55 6.30 -12.43 -3.73
N PRO A 56 6.89 -12.52 -2.53
CA PRO A 56 6.24 -13.16 -1.40
C PRO A 56 4.95 -12.44 -1.00
N ALA A 57 4.90 -11.10 -1.08
CA ALA A 57 3.67 -10.34 -0.84
C ALA A 57 2.54 -10.73 -1.81
N ALA A 58 2.87 -10.93 -3.09
CA ALA A 58 1.91 -11.32 -4.12
C ALA A 58 1.41 -12.75 -3.88
N VAL A 59 2.30 -13.68 -3.55
CA VAL A 59 1.93 -15.06 -3.21
C VAL A 59 0.99 -15.09 -2.00
N ILE A 60 1.32 -14.35 -0.93
CA ILE A 60 0.46 -14.29 0.26
C ILE A 60 -0.91 -13.67 -0.10
N LEU A 61 -0.94 -12.61 -0.91
CA LEU A 61 -2.19 -11.98 -1.34
C LEU A 61 -3.05 -12.93 -2.18
N ALA A 62 -2.45 -13.69 -3.10
CA ALA A 62 -3.14 -14.69 -3.91
C ALA A 62 -3.75 -15.80 -3.03
N LEU A 63 -2.97 -16.31 -2.06
CA LEU A 63 -3.42 -17.32 -1.12
C LEU A 63 -4.57 -16.81 -0.24
N MET A 64 -4.43 -15.61 0.34
CA MET A 64 -5.46 -15.02 1.20
C MET A 64 -6.74 -14.72 0.41
N SER A 65 -6.62 -14.20 -0.82
CA SER A 65 -7.76 -13.92 -1.70
C SER A 65 -8.51 -15.22 -2.06
N SER A 66 -7.77 -16.27 -2.43
CA SER A 66 -8.34 -17.58 -2.74
C SER A 66 -9.03 -18.21 -1.52
N GLN A 67 -8.43 -18.09 -0.34
CA GLN A 67 -9.03 -18.55 0.91
C GLN A 67 -10.29 -17.75 1.27
N PHE A 68 -10.29 -16.44 1.06
CA PHE A 68 -11.43 -15.58 1.35
C PHE A 68 -12.65 -15.92 0.46
N LEU A 69 -12.40 -16.24 -0.82
CA LEU A 69 -13.45 -16.69 -1.75
C LEU A 69 -14.12 -17.99 -1.28
N LYS A 70 -13.37 -18.89 -0.64
CA LYS A 70 -13.88 -20.13 -0.05
C LYS A 70 -14.54 -19.89 1.30
N ARG A 71 -13.94 -19.06 2.15
CA ARG A 71 -14.33 -18.79 3.54
C ARG A 71 -14.12 -17.30 3.86
N GLN A 72 -15.21 -16.55 3.99
CA GLN A 72 -15.19 -15.09 4.19
C GLN A 72 -14.72 -14.66 5.59
N ARG A 73 -13.43 -14.88 5.89
CA ARG A 73 -12.80 -14.54 7.17
C ARG A 73 -12.32 -13.09 7.16
N TYR A 74 -12.79 -12.30 8.12
CA TYR A 74 -12.43 -10.88 8.22
C TYR A 74 -10.94 -10.61 8.46
N LYS A 75 -10.26 -11.48 9.23
CA LYS A 75 -8.80 -11.35 9.47
C LYS A 75 -8.00 -11.47 8.17
N SER A 76 -8.33 -12.45 7.34
CA SER A 76 -7.75 -12.61 6.00
C SER A 76 -8.00 -11.37 5.13
N PHE A 77 -9.20 -10.79 5.23
CA PHE A 77 -9.55 -9.58 4.49
C PHE A 77 -8.72 -8.34 4.89
N ILE A 78 -8.42 -8.19 6.19
CA ILE A 78 -7.52 -7.11 6.67
C ILE A 78 -6.10 -7.31 6.13
N ILE A 79 -5.58 -8.56 6.14
CA ILE A 79 -4.28 -8.88 5.54
C ILE A 79 -4.27 -8.53 4.05
N MET A 80 -5.33 -8.89 3.32
CA MET A 80 -5.45 -8.58 1.90
C MET A 80 -5.43 -7.07 1.63
N LEU A 81 -6.08 -6.26 2.49
CA LEU A 81 -6.06 -4.80 2.41
C LEU A 81 -4.66 -4.24 2.65
N GLY A 82 -3.94 -4.71 3.68
CA GLY A 82 -2.56 -4.28 3.94
C GLY A 82 -1.60 -4.62 2.78
N LEU A 83 -1.70 -5.83 2.22
CA LEU A 83 -0.90 -6.22 1.05
C LEU A 83 -1.28 -5.42 -0.21
N SER A 84 -2.56 -5.09 -0.38
CA SER A 84 -2.99 -4.23 -1.48
C SER A 84 -2.50 -2.78 -1.29
N ALA A 85 -2.39 -2.29 -0.06
CA ALA A 85 -1.80 -0.99 0.27
C ALA A 85 -0.30 -0.97 -0.03
N TYR A 86 0.41 -2.07 0.26
CA TYR A 86 1.80 -2.26 -0.17
C TYR A 86 1.91 -2.17 -1.70
N PHE A 87 1.07 -2.87 -2.47
CA PHE A 87 1.12 -2.80 -3.94
C PHE A 87 0.72 -1.45 -4.50
N PHE A 88 -0.24 -0.77 -3.87
CA PHE A 88 -0.55 0.62 -4.18
C PHE A 88 0.70 1.50 -4.04
N TYR A 89 1.46 1.34 -2.96
CA TYR A 89 2.67 2.11 -2.73
C TYR A 89 3.80 1.75 -3.72
N ALA A 90 4.14 0.46 -3.83
CA ALA A 90 5.23 -0.04 -4.65
C ALA A 90 5.04 0.29 -6.15
N TYR A 91 3.87 -0.02 -6.72
CA TYR A 91 3.58 0.30 -8.12
C TYR A 91 3.20 1.77 -8.32
N GLY A 92 2.74 2.45 -7.28
CA GLY A 92 2.63 3.91 -7.25
C GLY A 92 3.98 4.58 -7.47
N LEU A 93 5.04 4.09 -6.81
CA LEU A 93 6.40 4.58 -7.03
C LEU A 93 6.83 4.37 -8.48
N PHE A 94 6.66 3.17 -9.05
CA PHE A 94 7.05 2.91 -10.43
C PHE A 94 6.28 3.77 -11.46
N THR A 95 4.99 3.98 -11.24
CA THR A 95 4.15 4.77 -12.14
C THR A 95 4.45 6.27 -12.04
N ILE A 96 4.55 6.80 -10.80
CA ILE A 96 4.80 8.22 -10.55
C ILE A 96 6.24 8.58 -10.90
N SER A 97 7.23 7.74 -10.56
CA SER A 97 8.65 7.94 -10.90
C SER A 97 8.89 7.99 -12.41
N GLY A 98 7.98 7.42 -13.20
CA GLY A 98 8.10 7.36 -14.65
C GLY A 98 9.09 6.29 -15.09
N ASN A 99 9.04 5.11 -14.46
CA ASN A 99 9.87 3.95 -14.83
C ASN A 99 9.41 3.39 -16.19
N PHE A 100 9.65 4.15 -17.25
CA PHE A 100 9.04 3.99 -18.56
C PHE A 100 9.77 2.90 -19.35
N ASN A 101 9.46 1.65 -19.01
CA ASN A 101 9.97 0.46 -19.65
C ASN A 101 8.83 -0.37 -20.26
N GLN A 102 9.15 -1.55 -20.80
CA GLN A 102 8.17 -2.44 -21.43
C GLN A 102 7.03 -2.89 -20.50
N LEU A 103 7.27 -2.90 -19.18
CA LEU A 103 6.30 -3.27 -18.15
C LEU A 103 5.48 -2.06 -17.65
N TYR A 104 5.76 -0.84 -18.11
CA TYR A 104 5.08 0.36 -17.63
C TYR A 104 3.53 0.30 -17.74
N PRO A 105 2.93 -0.18 -18.84
CA PRO A 105 1.47 -0.37 -18.90
C PRO A 105 0.94 -1.34 -17.84
N LEU A 106 1.73 -2.37 -17.53
CA LEU A 106 1.39 -3.33 -16.48
C LEU A 106 1.47 -2.69 -15.09
N TYR A 107 2.47 -1.84 -14.83
CA TYR A 107 2.56 -1.07 -13.59
C TYR A 107 1.35 -0.16 -13.39
N LEU A 108 0.89 0.52 -14.44
CA LEU A 108 -0.32 1.35 -14.40
C LEU A 108 -1.57 0.52 -14.06
N LEU A 109 -1.71 -0.65 -14.67
CA LEU A 109 -2.84 -1.55 -14.41
C LEU A 109 -2.83 -2.06 -12.96
N ILE A 110 -1.67 -2.48 -12.46
CA ILE A 110 -1.50 -2.93 -11.08
C ILE A 110 -1.82 -1.79 -10.10
N PHE A 111 -1.30 -0.59 -10.36
CA PHE A 111 -1.55 0.58 -9.53
C PHE A 111 -3.05 0.94 -9.50
N ALA A 112 -3.72 0.98 -10.66
CA ALA A 112 -5.15 1.22 -10.74
C ALA A 112 -5.97 0.16 -9.98
N LEU A 113 -5.65 -1.13 -10.20
CA LEU A 113 -6.31 -2.23 -9.50
C LEU A 113 -6.13 -2.15 -7.99
N ALA A 114 -4.95 -1.74 -7.50
CA ALA A 114 -4.70 -1.56 -6.08
C ALA A 114 -5.58 -0.45 -5.49
N ILE A 115 -5.69 0.70 -6.17
CA ILE A 115 -6.58 1.81 -5.76
C ILE A 115 -8.03 1.33 -5.63
N TYR A 116 -8.57 0.74 -6.70
CA TYR A 116 -9.97 0.32 -6.70
C TYR A 116 -10.23 -0.85 -5.73
N SER A 117 -9.25 -1.73 -5.54
CA SER A 117 -9.33 -2.82 -4.55
C SER A 117 -9.38 -2.27 -3.12
N LEU A 118 -8.59 -1.24 -2.81
CA LEU A 118 -8.62 -0.58 -1.50
C LEU A 118 -9.94 0.15 -1.26
N ILE A 119 -10.42 0.93 -2.24
CA ILE A 119 -11.69 1.66 -2.13
C ILE A 119 -12.86 0.68 -1.91
N LEU A 120 -12.95 -0.37 -2.74
CA LEU A 120 -14.00 -1.38 -2.63
C LEU A 120 -13.86 -2.18 -1.33
N GLY A 121 -12.65 -2.55 -0.95
CA GLY A 121 -12.41 -3.33 0.25
C GLY A 121 -12.73 -2.58 1.54
N LEU A 122 -12.27 -1.33 1.67
CA LEU A 122 -12.59 -0.50 2.83
C LEU A 122 -14.09 -0.18 2.93
N SER A 123 -14.77 0.01 1.79
CA SER A 123 -16.22 0.23 1.75
C SER A 123 -17.07 -1.05 1.91
N SER A 124 -16.43 -2.23 1.99
CA SER A 124 -17.11 -3.51 2.17
C SER A 124 -17.39 -3.83 3.65
N PHE A 125 -16.81 -3.11 4.61
CA PHE A 125 -17.08 -3.37 6.03
C PHE A 125 -18.46 -2.87 6.45
N LYS A 126 -19.22 -3.73 7.14
CA LYS A 126 -20.53 -3.36 7.70
C LYS A 126 -20.35 -2.56 9.00
N PRO A 127 -20.92 -1.35 9.15
CA PRO A 127 -20.72 -0.50 10.33
C PRO A 127 -20.96 -1.21 11.67
N ALA A 128 -22.04 -1.99 11.77
CA ALA A 128 -22.39 -2.73 12.98
C ALA A 128 -21.36 -3.80 13.38
N ALA A 129 -20.61 -4.34 12.42
CA ALA A 129 -19.63 -5.39 12.66
C ALA A 129 -18.24 -4.83 13.02
N VAL A 130 -17.95 -3.58 12.65
CA VAL A 130 -16.70 -2.88 13.02
C VAL A 130 -16.64 -2.62 14.54
N CYS A 131 -17.78 -2.43 15.20
CA CYS A 131 -17.86 -2.25 16.66
C CYS A 131 -17.42 -3.49 17.46
N GLN A 132 -17.38 -4.68 16.83
CA GLN A 132 -17.01 -5.93 17.50
C GLN A 132 -15.49 -6.16 17.55
N THR A 133 -14.71 -5.50 16.67
CA THR A 133 -13.25 -5.52 16.76
C THR A 133 -12.81 -4.53 17.84
N GLN A 134 -12.53 -5.02 19.04
CA GLN A 134 -12.01 -4.21 20.13
C GLN A 134 -10.54 -4.54 20.38
N LEU A 135 -9.67 -3.55 20.20
CA LEU A 135 -8.28 -3.62 20.64
C LEU A 135 -8.18 -3.09 22.07
N PRO A 136 -7.36 -3.70 22.95
CA PRO A 136 -7.10 -3.18 24.29
C PRO A 136 -6.63 -1.72 24.25
N ASN A 137 -7.03 -0.93 25.25
CA ASN A 137 -6.72 0.50 25.30
C ASN A 137 -5.22 0.80 25.24
N TRP A 138 -4.38 -0.04 25.86
CA TRP A 138 -2.93 0.11 25.84
C TRP A 138 -2.39 -0.06 24.42
N MET A 139 -2.79 -1.13 23.72
CA MET A 139 -2.33 -1.46 22.38
C MET A 139 -2.70 -0.36 21.37
N ARG A 140 -3.89 0.22 21.49
CA ARG A 140 -4.35 1.33 20.64
C ARG A 140 -3.49 2.57 20.80
N LYS A 141 -3.16 2.93 22.05
CA LYS A 141 -2.28 4.07 22.34
C LYS A 141 -0.86 3.83 21.83
N THR A 142 -0.35 2.60 21.98
CA THR A 142 0.97 2.22 21.46
C THR A 142 1.02 2.34 19.94
N ILE A 143 0.04 1.75 19.22
CA ILE A 143 -0.03 1.86 17.75
C ILE A 143 -0.15 3.32 17.34
N ALA A 144 -1.09 4.09 17.93
CA ALA A 144 -1.26 5.50 17.59
C ALA A 144 0.01 6.32 17.85
N GLY A 145 0.71 6.07 18.97
CA GLY A 145 1.98 6.72 19.29
C GLY A 145 3.07 6.40 18.27
N PHE A 146 3.16 5.14 17.83
CA PHE A 146 4.09 4.73 16.78
C PHE A 146 3.78 5.39 15.43
N LEU A 147 2.51 5.44 15.03
CA LEU A 147 2.10 6.14 13.80
C LEU A 147 2.41 7.64 13.85
N ILE A 148 2.18 8.29 14.99
CA ILE A 148 2.52 9.70 15.20
C ILE A 148 4.03 9.91 15.14
N LEU A 149 4.82 8.99 15.71
CA LEU A 149 6.28 9.06 15.66
C LEU A 149 6.79 8.99 14.21
N ILE A 150 6.24 8.09 13.38
CA ILE A 150 6.58 8.02 11.96
C ILE A 150 6.32 9.37 11.28
N ILE A 151 5.13 9.95 11.47
CA ILE A 151 4.78 11.26 10.89
C ILE A 151 5.74 12.35 11.37
N ALA A 152 6.03 12.38 12.67
CA ALA A 152 6.89 13.39 13.28
C ALA A 152 8.33 13.34 12.77
N VAL A 153 8.83 12.16 12.38
CA VAL A 153 10.17 11.99 11.82
C VAL A 153 10.18 12.26 10.32
N PHE A 154 9.26 11.64 9.56
CA PHE A 154 9.33 11.63 8.10
C PHE A 154 8.77 12.90 7.46
N VAL A 155 7.74 13.55 8.01
CA VAL A 155 7.20 14.78 7.41
C VAL A 155 8.26 15.90 7.40
N PRO A 156 8.96 16.20 8.50
CA PRO A 156 10.04 17.20 8.46
C PRO A 156 11.18 16.80 7.52
N LEU A 157 11.56 15.52 7.49
CA LEU A 157 12.59 15.01 6.58
C LEU A 157 12.20 15.25 5.12
N TRP A 158 10.98 14.89 4.72
CA TRP A 158 10.49 15.08 3.36
C TRP A 158 10.33 16.55 2.99
N LEU A 159 9.85 17.39 3.91
CA LEU A 159 9.79 18.84 3.69
C LEU A 159 11.17 19.46 3.54
N SER A 160 12.19 18.96 4.25
CA SER A 160 13.58 19.43 4.10
C SER A 160 14.19 19.15 2.72
N ILE A 161 13.67 18.16 1.99
CA ILE A 161 14.07 17.84 0.61
C ILE A 161 13.18 18.59 -0.40
N LEU A 162 11.86 18.57 -0.17
CA LEU A 162 10.87 19.13 -1.08
C LEU A 162 11.00 20.66 -1.21
N ILE A 163 11.09 21.38 -0.09
CA ILE A 163 11.06 22.85 -0.10
C ILE A 163 12.29 23.43 -0.83
N PRO A 164 13.54 23.00 -0.54
CA PRO A 164 14.70 23.49 -1.29
C PRO A 164 14.70 23.04 -2.75
N GLY A 165 14.27 21.81 -3.04
CA GLY A 165 14.15 21.31 -4.42
C GLY A 165 13.18 22.15 -5.25
N ALA A 166 12.00 22.45 -4.69
CA ALA A 166 11.00 23.32 -5.31
C ALA A 166 11.53 24.76 -5.51
N ALA A 167 12.20 25.33 -4.52
CA ALA A 167 12.79 26.67 -4.62
C ALA A 167 13.85 26.77 -5.72
N ARG A 168 14.62 25.70 -5.95
CA ARG A 168 15.65 25.62 -7.00
C ARG A 168 15.13 25.12 -8.33
N GLN A 169 13.85 24.76 -8.43
CA GLN A 169 13.24 24.10 -9.59
C GLN A 169 13.98 22.82 -10.03
N VAL A 170 14.59 22.12 -9.06
CA VAL A 170 15.28 20.84 -9.28
C VAL A 170 14.43 19.73 -8.67
N ARG A 171 14.04 18.78 -9.52
CA ARG A 171 13.27 17.60 -9.10
C ARG A 171 14.22 16.60 -8.43
N PRO A 172 13.99 16.22 -7.16
CA PRO A 172 14.76 15.15 -6.52
C PRO A 172 14.46 13.79 -7.17
N ASP A 173 15.43 12.89 -7.23
CA ASP A 173 15.23 11.52 -7.74
C ASP A 173 14.12 10.78 -6.96
N THR A 174 13.99 11.07 -5.67
CA THR A 174 12.99 10.48 -4.76
C THR A 174 11.63 11.19 -4.79
N TYR A 175 11.35 12.04 -5.79
CA TYR A 175 10.10 12.82 -5.80
C TYR A 175 8.83 11.97 -5.69
N ALA A 176 8.80 10.76 -6.25
CA ALA A 176 7.63 9.88 -6.17
C ALA A 176 7.34 9.46 -4.72
N VAL A 177 8.40 9.22 -3.94
CA VAL A 177 8.32 8.97 -2.50
C VAL A 177 7.73 10.20 -1.81
N LEU A 178 8.24 11.41 -2.11
CA LEU A 178 7.73 12.65 -1.51
C LEU A 178 6.22 12.84 -1.79
N VAL A 179 5.78 12.56 -3.02
CA VAL A 179 4.37 12.67 -3.42
C VAL A 179 3.51 11.67 -2.66
N LEU A 180 3.85 10.38 -2.68
CA LEU A 180 3.05 9.35 -2.03
C LEU A 180 3.03 9.51 -0.50
N ASP A 181 4.19 9.79 0.10
CA ASP A 181 4.30 9.92 1.54
C ASP A 181 3.52 11.13 2.05
N LEU A 182 3.75 12.32 1.49
CA LEU A 182 3.12 13.55 1.99
C LEU A 182 1.64 13.66 1.62
N ALA A 183 1.21 13.16 0.46
CA ALA A 183 -0.18 13.29 0.01
C ALA A 183 -1.08 12.14 0.48
N VAL A 184 -0.53 10.94 0.69
CA VAL A 184 -1.35 9.74 0.94
C VAL A 184 -0.98 9.06 2.25
N VAL A 185 0.28 8.61 2.40
CA VAL A 185 0.68 7.77 3.53
C VAL A 185 0.59 8.53 4.85
N MET A 186 1.29 9.66 4.98
CA MET A 186 1.33 10.43 6.24
C MET A 186 -0.07 10.93 6.66
N PRO A 187 -0.92 11.46 5.77
CA PRO A 187 -2.31 11.76 6.10
C PRO A 187 -3.10 10.52 6.56
N ALA A 188 -2.95 9.37 5.89
CA ALA A 188 -3.64 8.14 6.28
C ALA A 188 -3.19 7.62 7.66
N LEU A 189 -1.89 7.69 7.97
CA LEU A 189 -1.35 7.38 9.30
C LEU A 189 -1.93 8.33 10.35
N GLY A 190 -2.01 9.63 10.05
CA GLY A 190 -2.54 10.64 10.96
C GLY A 190 -4.02 10.44 11.27
N VAL A 191 -4.82 10.16 10.22
CA VAL A 191 -6.24 9.81 10.37
C VAL A 191 -6.40 8.53 11.20
N THR A 192 -5.61 7.49 10.91
CA THR A 192 -5.66 6.22 11.65
C THR A 192 -5.31 6.42 13.13
N ALA A 193 -4.23 7.16 13.42
CA ALA A 193 -3.83 7.49 14.78
C ALA A 193 -4.93 8.29 15.51
N TYR A 194 -5.52 9.29 14.86
CA TYR A 194 -6.63 10.07 15.41
C TYR A 194 -7.83 9.17 15.77
N MET A 195 -8.25 8.28 14.86
CA MET A 195 -9.35 7.35 15.10
C MET A 195 -9.05 6.39 16.26
N LEU A 196 -7.79 5.93 16.35
CA LEU A 196 -7.30 5.08 17.44
C LEU A 196 -7.22 5.82 18.78
N LEU A 197 -7.01 7.13 18.83
CA LEU A 197 -7.05 7.90 20.08
C LEU A 197 -8.49 8.23 20.49
N ARG A 198 -9.37 8.48 19.51
CA ARG A 198 -10.77 8.87 19.71
C ARG A 198 -11.76 7.70 19.94
N LYS A 199 -11.30 6.45 19.94
CA LYS A 199 -12.20 5.28 20.12
C LYS A 199 -13.21 5.11 19.01
N ILE A 200 -12.84 5.54 17.80
CA ILE A 200 -13.62 5.28 16.59
C ILE A 200 -13.36 3.84 16.13
N PRO A 201 -14.39 2.97 16.06
CA PRO A 201 -14.21 1.53 15.79
C PRO A 201 -13.42 1.20 14.52
N PHE A 202 -13.62 1.97 13.45
CA PHE A 202 -12.96 1.74 12.17
C PHE A 202 -11.44 1.96 12.22
N GLY A 203 -10.95 2.72 13.20
CA GLY A 203 -9.51 2.86 13.45
C GLY A 203 -8.82 1.54 13.76
N ASN A 204 -9.52 0.56 14.34
CA ASN A 204 -8.94 -0.76 14.62
C ASN A 204 -8.72 -1.59 13.35
N ILE A 205 -9.51 -1.36 12.29
CA ILE A 205 -9.32 -1.99 10.98
C ILE A 205 -8.16 -1.32 10.26
N LEU A 206 -8.17 0.02 10.22
CA LEU A 206 -7.11 0.80 9.60
C LEU A 206 -5.75 0.54 10.25
N ALA A 207 -5.69 0.30 11.56
CA ALA A 207 -4.47 -0.09 12.26
C ALA A 207 -3.83 -1.40 11.77
N GLY A 208 -4.59 -2.27 11.09
CA GLY A 208 -4.04 -3.48 10.46
C GLY A 208 -3.65 -3.29 8.99
N VAL A 209 -3.94 -2.12 8.42
CA VAL A 209 -3.65 -1.74 7.03
C VAL A 209 -2.52 -0.71 6.95
N ALA A 210 -2.48 0.21 7.92
CA ALA A 210 -1.49 1.26 8.13
C ALA A 210 -0.27 0.73 8.89
#